data_AF-A0AAI9YI33-F1
#
_entry.id   AF-A0AAI9YI33-F1
#
_cell.length_a   1.000
_cell.length_b   1.000
_cell.length_c   1.000
_cell.angle_alpha   90.00
_cell.angle_beta   90.00
_cell.angle_gamma   90.00
#
_symmetry.space_group_name_H-M   'P 1'
#
loop_
_entity.id
_entity.type
_entity.pdbx_description
1 polymer ?
#
loop_
_entity_poly.entity_id
_entity_poly.type
_entity_poly.pdbx_seq_one_letter_code
_entity_poly.pdbx_strand_id
1 'polypeptide(L)'
;MKFSAATTLAALLGAASAGSKSDDRTFAVLRFNNKQLVKTRVDPIINPGKPATHVHGVMGGSNFGMSATGETLSQSKCTNAMINGDNSAYWFPSLYFQDPKTKEFEAVDVFYVNVYYFFDGTDDEIKAFPKGLQIFSGNSSARVAPSSGGKENLEPADGPIQPVQWTCPRSNYNPPSYPANSDGTTAGIVDPNNDGSGVGFPDQNCDGYASPLRADVHMPSCYNPNAALTDYESMAWPSNKGASNSRRKNCPAGWIHVPHMFFEVYWDTPKFASRWTPGQGSQPFVLSNGDATGYSLHADFIAAWDETVLQQIIDNCNAGSSGMDKCPGLLKGLNTNKDCTISSPVDEVVDGLMSKLPGNNLLTSFGAVVSGGSSSSGSGSGSGSVANPSGSSASSAATAASAKPSAVQPSASKPATSGYVSQEEVPKTSAVVSSELPIQVAPEKASTKAAETSAAAAVPTTNAVPPKPSASGCSRKTRTVYKTVTVTSPAEESKAAATPVGSTDNYKARRHVHEHEHLHRHRSNRK
;
A
#
# COMPACT_ATOMS: atom_id res chain seq x y z
N MET A 1 -11.83 -63.60 49.63
CA MET A 1 -10.47 -63.00 49.55
C MET A 1 -10.48 -61.97 48.42
N LYS A 2 -9.77 -60.85 48.57
CA LYS A 2 -9.73 -59.77 47.57
C LYS A 2 -8.65 -60.09 46.53
N PHE A 3 -8.95 -59.93 45.24
CA PHE A 3 -7.93 -59.64 44.24
C PHE A 3 -8.44 -58.52 43.31
N SER A 4 -7.54 -57.59 43.02
CA SER A 4 -7.88 -56.22 42.67
C SER A 4 -8.14 -56.03 41.18
N ALA A 5 -9.06 -55.12 40.85
CA ALA A 5 -9.19 -54.59 39.51
C ALA A 5 -7.91 -53.80 39.13
N ALA A 6 -7.27 -54.19 38.03
CA ALA A 6 -6.17 -53.42 37.46
C ALA A 6 -6.74 -52.22 36.68
N THR A 7 -6.70 -51.04 37.29
CA THR A 7 -7.12 -49.79 36.64
C THR A 7 -6.02 -49.35 35.69
N THR A 8 -6.14 -49.64 34.40
CA THR A 8 -5.24 -49.12 33.37
C THR A 8 -5.45 -47.62 33.20
N LEU A 9 -4.60 -46.85 33.85
CA LEU A 9 -4.53 -45.40 33.70
C LEU A 9 -4.00 -45.06 32.30
N ALA A 10 -4.91 -44.86 31.34
CA ALA A 10 -4.56 -44.41 30.00
C ALA A 10 -4.01 -42.97 30.09
N ALA A 11 -2.68 -42.85 30.04
CA ALA A 11 -2.02 -41.56 29.95
C ALA A 11 -2.35 -40.92 28.60
N LEU A 12 -3.32 -39.99 28.60
CA LEU A 12 -3.55 -39.04 27.52
C LEU A 12 -2.36 -38.09 27.44
N LEU A 13 -1.28 -38.56 26.80
CA LEU A 13 -0.26 -37.70 26.23
C LEU A 13 -0.95 -36.85 25.17
N GLY A 14 -1.34 -35.63 25.54
CA GLY A 14 -1.77 -34.63 24.59
C GLY A 14 -0.67 -34.47 23.56
N ALA A 15 -0.99 -34.73 22.29
CA ALA A 15 -0.08 -34.43 21.20
C ALA A 15 0.08 -32.91 21.14
N ALA A 16 1.17 -32.40 21.70
CA ALA A 16 1.64 -31.08 21.35
C ALA A 16 1.81 -31.06 19.83
N SER A 17 1.10 -30.15 19.16
CA SER A 17 1.23 -29.89 17.74
C SER A 17 2.60 -29.28 17.46
N ALA A 18 3.63 -30.14 17.39
CA ALA A 18 4.92 -29.77 16.83
C ALA A 18 4.68 -29.18 15.43
N GLY A 19 5.28 -28.01 15.19
CA GLY A 19 4.95 -27.12 14.08
C GLY A 19 5.07 -27.76 12.69
N SER A 20 4.63 -26.99 11.69
CA SER A 20 4.59 -27.37 10.27
C SER A 20 5.75 -28.28 9.84
N LYS A 21 5.42 -29.54 9.51
CA LYS A 21 6.37 -30.59 9.09
C LYS A 21 7.01 -30.35 7.71
N SER A 22 6.69 -29.23 7.06
CA SER A 22 7.20 -28.85 5.75
C SER A 22 8.24 -27.75 5.88
N ASP A 23 9.34 -27.84 5.13
CA ASP A 23 10.20 -26.68 4.84
C ASP A 23 9.62 -25.81 3.70
N ASP A 24 8.70 -26.36 2.91
CA ASP A 24 8.04 -25.63 1.82
C ASP A 24 6.94 -24.73 2.38
N ARG A 25 7.03 -23.43 2.05
CA ARG A 25 6.01 -22.40 2.29
C ARG A 25 4.66 -22.79 1.69
N THR A 26 3.61 -22.70 2.49
CA THR A 26 2.22 -22.80 2.01
C THR A 26 1.57 -21.42 1.97
N PHE A 27 0.51 -21.25 1.17
CA PHE A 27 -0.19 -19.97 1.11
C PHE A 27 -1.64 -20.07 0.61
N ALA A 28 -2.40 -19.01 0.83
CA ALA A 28 -3.69 -18.79 0.19
C ALA A 28 -3.93 -17.30 -0.09
N VAL A 29 -4.65 -17.00 -1.17
CA VAL A 29 -4.93 -15.62 -1.60
C VAL A 29 -6.32 -15.16 -1.13
N LEU A 30 -6.36 -14.18 -0.23
CA LEU A 30 -7.57 -13.43 0.08
C LEU A 30 -7.94 -12.55 -1.11
N ARG A 31 -9.22 -12.58 -1.47
CA ARG A 31 -9.83 -11.80 -2.55
C ARG A 31 -10.97 -10.96 -2.00
N PHE A 32 -11.37 -9.95 -2.77
CA PHE A 32 -12.46 -9.03 -2.42
C PHE A 32 -13.56 -9.05 -3.49
N ASN A 33 -14.81 -8.90 -3.06
CA ASN A 33 -15.98 -9.00 -3.93
C ASN A 33 -16.22 -7.75 -4.81
N ASN A 34 -15.58 -6.62 -4.49
CA ASN A 34 -15.62 -5.38 -5.26
C ASN A 34 -14.23 -4.71 -5.28
N LYS A 35 -14.11 -3.60 -6.02
CA LYS A 35 -12.83 -2.91 -6.24
C LYS A 35 -12.25 -2.27 -4.98
N GLN A 36 -13.10 -1.57 -4.20
CA GLN A 36 -12.74 -0.81 -3.01
C GLN A 36 -13.97 -0.69 -2.09
N LEU A 37 -13.76 -0.72 -0.77
CA LEU A 37 -14.76 -0.39 0.24
C LEU A 37 -15.05 1.12 0.23
N VAL A 38 -13.98 1.91 0.15
CA VAL A 38 -13.99 3.37 0.06
C VAL A 38 -12.64 3.88 -0.46
N LYS A 39 -12.63 5.06 -1.09
CA LYS A 39 -11.44 5.86 -1.38
C LYS A 39 -11.55 7.15 -0.57
N THR A 40 -10.64 7.41 0.35
CA THR A 40 -10.77 8.53 1.31
C THR A 40 -9.46 8.89 1.99
N ARG A 41 -9.36 10.11 2.52
CA ARG A 41 -8.22 10.61 3.28
C ARG A 41 -8.35 10.29 4.77
N VAL A 42 -8.35 9.00 5.08
CA VAL A 42 -8.52 8.42 6.43
C VAL A 42 -7.37 7.46 6.70
N ASP A 43 -6.81 7.55 7.91
CA ASP A 43 -5.75 6.67 8.38
C ASP A 43 -5.82 6.56 9.92
N PRO A 44 -6.41 5.49 10.46
CA PRO A 44 -6.54 5.30 11.90
C PRO A 44 -5.22 4.92 12.62
N ILE A 45 -4.14 4.62 11.89
CA ILE A 45 -2.82 4.28 12.48
C ILE A 45 -1.98 5.55 12.59
N ILE A 46 -1.70 6.20 11.45
CA ILE A 46 -0.78 7.35 11.37
C ILE A 46 -1.48 8.65 11.76
N ASN A 47 -2.77 8.80 11.47
CA ASN A 47 -3.52 10.04 11.69
C ASN A 47 -4.88 9.83 12.43
N PRO A 48 -4.89 9.15 13.59
CA PRO A 48 -6.13 8.85 14.32
C PRO A 48 -6.94 10.10 14.67
N GLY A 49 -8.25 10.05 14.42
CA GLY A 49 -9.23 11.08 14.75
C GLY A 49 -9.27 12.29 13.82
N LYS A 50 -8.47 12.32 12.75
CA LYS A 50 -8.36 13.45 11.82
C LYS A 50 -8.16 12.97 10.38
N PRO A 51 -8.46 13.80 9.36
CA PRO A 51 -8.10 13.49 7.98
C PRO A 51 -6.60 13.22 7.85
N ALA A 52 -6.26 12.17 7.11
CA ALA A 52 -4.89 11.77 6.84
C ALA A 52 -4.13 12.82 6.01
N THR A 53 -2.82 12.64 5.83
CA THR A 53 -2.04 13.50 4.91
C THR A 53 -2.43 13.27 3.44
N HIS A 54 -2.88 12.07 3.08
CA HIS A 54 -3.15 11.69 1.69
C HIS A 54 -4.27 10.63 1.57
N VAL A 55 -4.72 10.37 0.34
CA VAL A 55 -5.89 9.51 0.07
C VAL A 55 -5.48 8.04 -0.02
N HIS A 56 -6.19 7.21 0.72
CA HIS A 56 -6.05 5.76 0.71
C HIS A 56 -7.17 5.08 -0.08
N GLY A 57 -6.81 4.00 -0.76
CA GLY A 57 -7.75 2.98 -1.20
C GLY A 57 -7.91 1.94 -0.10
N VAL A 58 -9.14 1.59 0.24
CA VAL A 58 -9.45 0.75 1.42
C VAL A 58 -10.23 -0.49 1.02
N MET A 59 -9.87 -1.63 1.63
CA MET A 59 -10.62 -2.89 1.61
C MET A 59 -10.97 -3.31 3.05
N GLY A 60 -11.97 -4.16 3.20
CA GLY A 60 -12.31 -4.83 4.45
C GLY A 60 -13.66 -4.42 5.06
N GLY A 61 -13.71 -4.30 6.38
CA GLY A 61 -14.91 -4.08 7.18
C GLY A 61 -15.50 -2.66 7.13
N SER A 62 -16.83 -2.57 7.08
CA SER A 62 -17.61 -1.33 6.97
C SER A 62 -17.49 -0.34 8.15
N ASN A 63 -16.85 -0.70 9.24
CA ASN A 63 -16.59 0.23 10.36
C ASN A 63 -15.21 0.90 10.25
N PHE A 64 -14.52 0.78 9.11
CA PHE A 64 -13.35 1.59 8.82
C PHE A 64 -13.68 3.08 8.87
N GLY A 65 -12.79 3.89 9.45
CA GLY A 65 -13.03 5.30 9.71
C GLY A 65 -11.91 5.92 10.54
N MET A 66 -12.05 7.21 10.85
CA MET A 66 -11.01 8.06 11.50
C MET A 66 -10.38 7.48 12.76
N SER A 67 -11.10 6.65 13.51
CA SER A 67 -10.65 6.08 14.79
C SER A 67 -10.98 4.60 14.90
N ALA A 68 -10.91 3.88 13.78
CA ALA A 68 -11.18 2.45 13.73
C ALA A 68 -10.15 1.65 14.54
N THR A 69 -10.64 0.85 15.49
CA THR A 69 -9.89 -0.18 16.24
C THR A 69 -10.36 -1.58 15.82
N GLY A 70 -9.62 -2.62 16.22
CA GLY A 70 -10.03 -4.02 15.98
C GLY A 70 -11.42 -4.36 16.55
N GLU A 71 -11.79 -3.80 17.69
CA GLU A 71 -13.13 -3.94 18.28
C GLU A 71 -14.19 -3.36 17.36
N THR A 72 -14.04 -2.09 16.97
CA THR A 72 -14.99 -1.40 16.10
C THR A 72 -15.10 -2.07 14.73
N LEU A 73 -13.98 -2.47 14.14
CA LEU A 73 -13.93 -3.20 12.87
C LEU A 73 -14.63 -4.55 13.01
N SER A 74 -14.43 -5.30 14.09
CA SER A 74 -15.11 -6.59 14.30
C SER A 74 -16.64 -6.47 14.39
N GLN A 75 -17.18 -5.27 14.65
CA GLN A 75 -18.61 -4.94 14.65
C GLN A 75 -19.13 -4.42 13.29
N SER A 76 -18.34 -4.55 12.21
CA SER A 76 -18.74 -4.13 10.86
C SER A 76 -20.03 -4.82 10.40
N LYS A 77 -20.94 -4.04 9.80
CA LYS A 77 -22.22 -4.54 9.26
C LYS A 77 -22.04 -5.33 7.96
N CYS A 78 -20.97 -5.06 7.23
CA CYS A 78 -20.52 -5.86 6.10
C CYS A 78 -18.99 -5.77 5.96
N THR A 79 -18.43 -6.64 5.13
CA THR A 79 -17.05 -6.58 4.64
C THR A 79 -17.08 -6.76 3.12
N ASN A 80 -16.09 -6.25 2.39
CA ASN A 80 -15.90 -6.61 0.99
C ASN A 80 -14.92 -7.79 0.79
N ALA A 81 -14.30 -8.32 1.86
CA ALA A 81 -13.50 -9.54 1.83
C ALA A 81 -14.36 -10.76 1.49
N MET A 82 -13.84 -11.73 0.73
CA MET A 82 -14.59 -12.91 0.27
C MET A 82 -14.83 -13.98 1.35
N ILE A 83 -14.20 -13.88 2.51
CA ILE A 83 -14.30 -14.87 3.60
C ILE A 83 -15.13 -14.29 4.75
N ASN A 84 -16.19 -15.00 5.16
CA ASN A 84 -16.97 -14.56 6.33
C ASN A 84 -16.13 -14.70 7.60
N GLY A 85 -16.11 -13.65 8.41
CA GLY A 85 -15.25 -13.56 9.59
C GLY A 85 -14.05 -12.64 9.38
N ASP A 86 -13.74 -12.19 8.16
CA ASP A 86 -12.77 -11.12 7.94
C ASP A 86 -13.42 -9.74 7.90
N ASN A 87 -13.41 -9.05 9.05
CA ASN A 87 -13.81 -7.65 9.15
C ASN A 87 -12.59 -6.71 9.28
N SER A 88 -11.38 -7.18 9.00
CA SER A 88 -10.13 -6.40 9.08
C SER A 88 -10.16 -5.19 8.16
N ALA A 89 -9.21 -4.28 8.31
CA ALA A 89 -9.01 -3.17 7.37
C ALA A 89 -7.65 -3.33 6.67
N TYR A 90 -7.64 -3.12 5.35
CA TYR A 90 -6.45 -3.16 4.50
C TYR A 90 -6.44 -1.88 3.68
N TRP A 91 -5.39 -1.07 3.74
CA TRP A 91 -5.31 0.13 2.90
C TRP A 91 -3.90 0.44 2.40
N PHE A 92 -3.87 1.28 1.37
CA PHE A 92 -2.68 1.65 0.60
C PHE A 92 -2.91 3.01 -0.08
N PRO A 93 -1.86 3.78 -0.42
CA PRO A 93 -2.00 5.07 -1.10
C PRO A 93 -2.68 4.91 -2.47
N SER A 94 -3.66 5.78 -2.74
CA SER A 94 -4.28 5.86 -4.07
C SER A 94 -3.31 6.38 -5.12
N LEU A 95 -3.47 5.93 -6.36
CA LEU A 95 -2.69 6.37 -7.51
C LEU A 95 -3.48 7.37 -8.36
N TYR A 96 -2.80 8.41 -8.83
CA TYR A 96 -3.33 9.42 -9.75
C TYR A 96 -2.46 9.49 -11.00
N PHE A 97 -3.07 9.81 -12.14
CA PHE A 97 -2.39 10.16 -13.38
C PHE A 97 -2.38 11.69 -13.50
N GLN A 98 -1.21 12.29 -13.67
CA GLN A 98 -1.08 13.69 -14.07
C GLN A 98 -0.98 13.79 -15.59
N ASP A 99 -1.91 14.49 -16.24
CA ASP A 99 -1.88 14.65 -17.68
C ASP A 99 -0.65 15.47 -18.12
N PRO A 100 0.24 14.94 -18.98
CA PRO A 100 1.44 15.66 -19.40
C PRO A 100 1.15 16.99 -20.11
N LYS A 101 -0.06 17.15 -20.69
CA LYS A 101 -0.49 18.33 -21.45
C LYS A 101 -1.23 19.34 -20.57
N THR A 102 -2.25 18.91 -19.82
CA THR A 102 -3.07 19.85 -19.01
C THR A 102 -2.53 20.09 -17.60
N LYS A 103 -1.67 19.18 -17.10
CA LYS A 103 -1.15 19.12 -15.72
C LYS A 103 -2.19 18.86 -14.63
N GLU A 104 -3.43 18.59 -15.02
CA GLU A 104 -4.51 18.15 -14.12
C GLU A 104 -4.32 16.67 -13.76
N PHE A 105 -4.94 16.29 -12.64
CA PHE A 105 -4.93 14.95 -12.09
C PHE A 105 -6.24 14.24 -12.35
N GLU A 106 -6.15 12.93 -12.60
CA GLU A 106 -7.28 12.03 -12.68
C GLU A 106 -6.96 10.78 -11.84
N ALA A 107 -7.92 10.27 -11.08
CA ALA A 107 -7.70 9.08 -10.26
C ALA A 107 -7.49 7.84 -11.16
N VAL A 108 -6.49 7.02 -10.84
CA VAL A 108 -6.33 5.71 -11.49
C VAL A 108 -7.13 4.70 -10.68
N ASP A 109 -8.15 4.11 -11.31
CA ASP A 109 -8.96 3.08 -10.68
C ASP A 109 -8.12 1.88 -10.24
N VAL A 110 -8.40 1.33 -9.07
CA VAL A 110 -8.00 -0.03 -8.73
C VAL A 110 -8.65 -0.99 -9.74
N PHE A 111 -7.85 -1.88 -10.32
CA PHE A 111 -8.31 -2.94 -11.22
C PHE A 111 -8.81 -4.13 -10.39
N TYR A 112 -7.96 -4.65 -9.49
CA TYR A 112 -8.32 -5.55 -8.37
C TYR A 112 -7.23 -5.51 -7.28
N VAL A 113 -7.54 -6.10 -6.12
CA VAL A 113 -6.61 -6.32 -5.00
C VAL A 113 -6.63 -7.78 -4.60
N ASN A 114 -5.46 -8.34 -4.34
CA ASN A 114 -5.27 -9.61 -3.65
C ASN A 114 -4.46 -9.35 -2.36
N VAL A 115 -4.71 -10.12 -1.30
CA VAL A 115 -3.78 -10.20 -0.15
C VAL A 115 -3.39 -11.65 0.04
N TYR A 116 -2.12 -11.97 -0.17
CA TYR A 116 -1.57 -13.30 0.05
C TYR A 116 -1.28 -13.47 1.52
N TYR A 117 -1.67 -14.60 2.08
CA TYR A 117 -1.28 -15.03 3.41
C TYR A 117 -0.29 -16.17 3.22
N PHE A 118 0.98 -15.91 3.52
CA PHE A 118 2.03 -16.91 3.53
C PHE A 118 2.11 -17.53 4.93
N PHE A 119 2.13 -18.86 4.95
CA PHE A 119 2.48 -19.67 6.10
C PHE A 119 3.87 -20.24 5.81
N ASP A 120 4.87 -19.41 6.09
CA ASP A 120 6.29 -19.68 5.81
C ASP A 120 6.79 -20.91 6.61
N GLY A 121 7.78 -21.61 6.07
CA GLY A 121 8.44 -22.70 6.81
C GLY A 121 9.13 -22.13 8.04
N THR A 122 8.81 -22.64 9.23
CA THR A 122 9.28 -22.05 10.50
C THR A 122 9.30 -23.06 11.64
N ASP A 123 10.26 -22.98 12.57
CA ASP A 123 10.32 -23.88 13.73
C ASP A 123 9.36 -23.47 14.86
N ASP A 124 8.79 -22.25 14.79
CA ASP A 124 7.78 -21.77 15.71
C ASP A 124 6.34 -22.08 15.21
N GLU A 125 5.33 -21.51 15.87
CA GLU A 125 3.91 -21.74 15.57
C GLU A 125 3.30 -20.44 15.02
N ILE A 126 2.79 -20.49 13.78
CA ILE A 126 2.06 -19.38 13.17
C ILE A 126 0.64 -19.32 13.75
N LYS A 127 0.26 -18.17 14.29
CA LYS A 127 -1.02 -17.95 14.96
C LYS A 127 -1.87 -16.93 14.23
N ALA A 128 -3.19 -17.03 14.37
CA ALA A 128 -4.10 -15.99 13.93
C ALA A 128 -3.69 -14.62 14.51
N PHE A 129 -3.90 -13.56 13.73
CA PHE A 129 -3.67 -12.20 14.22
C PHE A 129 -4.55 -11.92 15.45
N PRO A 130 -3.99 -11.49 16.59
CA PRO A 130 -4.82 -11.03 17.69
C PRO A 130 -5.60 -9.79 17.24
N LYS A 131 -6.88 -9.73 17.57
CA LYS A 131 -7.75 -8.61 17.19
C LYS A 131 -7.16 -7.27 17.63
N GLY A 132 -7.10 -6.32 16.68
CA GLY A 132 -6.55 -4.99 16.90
C GLY A 132 -5.05 -4.87 16.61
N LEU A 133 -4.34 -5.94 16.23
CA LEU A 133 -2.96 -5.84 15.73
C LEU A 133 -2.89 -4.89 14.54
N GLN A 134 -2.04 -3.88 14.65
CA GLN A 134 -1.74 -2.91 13.61
C GLN A 134 -0.40 -3.26 12.95
N ILE A 135 -0.37 -3.27 11.62
CA ILE A 135 0.85 -3.51 10.85
C ILE A 135 0.95 -2.42 9.78
N PHE A 136 2.14 -1.83 9.68
CA PHE A 136 2.52 -0.85 8.65
C PHE A 136 3.78 -1.37 7.96
N SER A 137 3.87 -1.23 6.63
CA SER A 137 5.08 -1.58 5.89
C SER A 137 5.31 -0.66 4.69
N GLY A 138 6.57 -0.38 4.37
CA GLY A 138 7.00 0.65 3.44
C GLY A 138 7.39 1.95 4.14
N ASN A 139 7.41 3.08 3.42
CA ASN A 139 7.77 4.38 3.98
C ASN A 139 7.07 5.53 3.24
N SER A 140 5.96 6.03 3.79
CA SER A 140 5.15 7.11 3.20
C SER A 140 5.90 8.44 2.95
N SER A 141 7.09 8.61 3.52
CA SER A 141 7.95 9.80 3.36
C SER A 141 9.16 9.60 2.43
N ALA A 142 9.42 8.39 1.91
CA ALA A 142 10.55 8.15 1.02
C ALA A 142 10.38 8.89 -0.32
N ARG A 143 11.46 9.50 -0.83
CA ARG A 143 11.50 10.24 -2.12
C ARG A 143 12.80 10.04 -2.90
N VAL A 144 13.65 9.15 -2.39
CA VAL A 144 14.97 8.80 -2.92
C VAL A 144 15.01 7.29 -2.99
N ALA A 145 15.69 6.74 -4.00
CA ALA A 145 15.85 5.31 -4.15
C ALA A 145 16.53 4.69 -2.91
N PRO A 146 16.16 3.45 -2.54
CA PRO A 146 16.87 2.74 -1.49
C PRO A 146 18.31 2.42 -1.92
N SER A 147 19.26 2.53 -0.99
CA SER A 147 20.69 2.28 -1.25
C SER A 147 21.01 0.82 -1.59
N SER A 148 20.07 -0.10 -1.36
CA SER A 148 20.08 -1.51 -1.77
C SER A 148 19.74 -1.75 -3.25
N GLY A 149 19.38 -0.72 -4.02
CA GLY A 149 19.00 -0.85 -5.43
C GLY A 149 17.58 -1.41 -5.60
N GLY A 150 17.25 -2.01 -6.74
CA GLY A 150 15.88 -2.48 -7.02
C GLY A 150 15.48 -3.82 -6.39
N LYS A 151 16.43 -4.58 -5.81
CA LYS A 151 16.20 -5.93 -5.29
C LYS A 151 15.32 -5.92 -4.04
N GLU A 152 14.25 -6.72 -4.03
CA GLU A 152 13.52 -7.00 -2.79
C GLU A 152 14.43 -7.61 -1.71
N ASN A 153 14.23 -7.20 -0.45
CA ASN A 153 14.83 -7.88 0.70
C ASN A 153 13.87 -7.99 1.87
N LEU A 154 13.51 -9.23 2.23
CA LEU A 154 12.68 -9.60 3.38
C LEU A 154 13.48 -10.42 4.43
N GLU A 155 14.81 -10.47 4.32
CA GLU A 155 15.70 -11.16 5.25
C GLU A 155 16.61 -10.13 5.95
N PRO A 156 16.42 -9.88 7.26
CA PRO A 156 17.26 -8.94 8.00
C PRO A 156 18.76 -9.26 7.97
N ALA A 157 19.14 -10.52 7.75
CA ALA A 157 20.54 -10.91 7.62
C ALA A 157 21.20 -10.47 6.28
N ASP A 158 20.40 -10.26 5.23
CA ASP A 158 20.89 -9.93 3.88
C ASP A 158 21.09 -8.41 3.66
N GLY A 159 20.68 -7.57 4.61
CA GLY A 159 20.84 -6.11 4.56
C GLY A 159 19.61 -5.34 5.04
N PRO A 160 19.49 -4.04 4.70
CA PRO A 160 18.29 -3.26 4.94
C PRO A 160 17.05 -3.95 4.34
N ILE A 161 15.94 -3.92 5.08
CA ILE A 161 14.68 -4.45 4.59
C ILE A 161 14.12 -3.52 3.51
N GLN A 162 13.71 -4.12 2.40
CA GLN A 162 13.11 -3.46 1.24
C GLN A 162 11.88 -4.29 0.86
N PRO A 163 10.72 -4.02 1.49
CA PRO A 163 9.54 -4.89 1.42
C PRO A 163 8.52 -4.41 0.38
N VAL A 164 8.95 -3.53 -0.50
CA VAL A 164 8.11 -2.80 -1.44
C VAL A 164 8.73 -2.87 -2.82
N GLN A 165 7.93 -3.32 -3.80
CA GLN A 165 8.26 -3.24 -5.21
C GLN A 165 7.09 -2.67 -6.01
N TRP A 166 7.41 -2.18 -7.20
CA TRP A 166 6.47 -1.99 -8.29
C TRP A 166 6.74 -3.08 -9.32
N THR A 167 5.68 -3.68 -9.83
CA THR A 167 5.75 -4.65 -10.92
C THR A 167 4.96 -4.12 -12.11
N CYS A 168 5.60 -4.16 -13.27
CA CYS A 168 5.06 -3.76 -14.56
C CYS A 168 5.12 -4.95 -15.50
N PRO A 169 4.10 -5.82 -15.50
CA PRO A 169 4.00 -6.95 -16.40
C PRO A 169 3.84 -6.44 -17.83
N ARG A 170 4.59 -7.04 -18.76
CA ARG A 170 4.60 -6.62 -20.16
C ARG A 170 4.55 -7.80 -21.12
N SER A 171 4.03 -7.56 -22.31
CA SER A 171 4.05 -8.54 -23.41
C SER A 171 5.48 -8.82 -23.90
N ASN A 172 6.38 -7.85 -23.73
CA ASN A 172 7.79 -7.91 -24.10
C ASN A 172 8.63 -7.02 -23.17
N TYR A 173 9.77 -7.52 -22.70
CA TYR A 173 10.75 -6.81 -21.87
C TYR A 173 11.96 -6.28 -22.66
N ASN A 174 11.77 -6.00 -23.96
CA ASN A 174 12.74 -5.28 -24.79
C ASN A 174 12.09 -4.02 -25.39
N PRO A 175 12.40 -2.81 -24.88
CA PRO A 175 13.26 -2.54 -23.71
C PRO A 175 12.62 -3.04 -22.39
N PRO A 176 13.39 -3.21 -21.29
CA PRO A 176 12.85 -3.65 -20.00
C PRO A 176 11.80 -2.68 -19.44
N SER A 177 11.09 -3.05 -18.37
CA SER A 177 10.09 -2.17 -17.73
C SER A 177 10.69 -0.93 -17.07
N TYR A 178 12.01 -0.93 -16.87
CA TYR A 178 12.82 0.10 -16.23
C TYR A 178 14.07 0.40 -17.08
N PRO A 179 14.64 1.62 -17.02
CA PRO A 179 15.93 1.87 -17.65
C PRO A 179 17.03 1.02 -16.99
N ALA A 180 17.73 0.20 -17.78
CA ALA A 180 18.66 -0.82 -17.29
C ALA A 180 19.84 -0.29 -16.44
N ASN A 181 20.18 1.00 -16.59
CA ASN A 181 21.23 1.70 -15.85
C ASN A 181 20.67 2.81 -14.94
N SER A 182 19.41 2.71 -14.52
CA SER A 182 18.80 3.70 -13.62
C SER A 182 19.48 3.69 -12.25
N ASP A 183 19.92 4.86 -11.81
CA ASP A 183 20.42 5.14 -10.45
C ASP A 183 19.30 5.62 -9.50
N GLY A 184 18.06 5.65 -9.98
CA GLY A 184 16.90 6.10 -9.23
C GLY A 184 16.65 7.62 -9.26
N THR A 185 17.43 8.40 -10.02
CA THR A 185 17.34 9.88 -10.08
C THR A 185 16.41 10.43 -11.18
N THR A 186 15.91 9.57 -12.07
CA THR A 186 15.02 9.96 -13.18
C THR A 186 13.85 8.98 -13.38
N ALA A 187 14.08 7.68 -13.21
CA ALA A 187 13.07 6.63 -13.16
C ALA A 187 13.36 5.68 -11.98
N GLY A 188 12.48 4.70 -11.73
CA GLY A 188 12.76 3.62 -10.77
C GLY A 188 13.98 2.76 -11.14
N ILE A 189 14.41 1.91 -10.20
CA ILE A 189 15.53 0.97 -10.36
C ILE A 189 14.99 -0.45 -10.51
N VAL A 190 15.44 -1.17 -11.54
CA VAL A 190 15.05 -2.57 -11.81
C VAL A 190 15.58 -3.53 -10.73
N ASP A 191 14.81 -4.57 -10.41
CA ASP A 191 15.34 -5.72 -9.67
C ASP A 191 16.33 -6.48 -10.56
N PRO A 192 17.59 -6.71 -10.15
CA PRO A 192 18.58 -7.41 -10.95
C PRO A 192 18.22 -8.87 -11.29
N ASN A 193 17.17 -9.43 -10.70
CA ASN A 193 16.67 -10.78 -10.93
C ASN A 193 15.32 -10.81 -11.67
N ASN A 194 14.69 -9.66 -11.95
CA ASN A 194 13.35 -9.58 -12.51
C ASN A 194 13.13 -8.27 -13.29
N ASP A 195 13.31 -8.33 -14.62
CA ASP A 195 13.18 -7.19 -15.56
C ASP A 195 11.82 -6.48 -15.56
N GLY A 196 10.80 -7.12 -14.97
CA GLY A 196 9.45 -6.58 -14.83
C GLY A 196 9.19 -5.89 -13.50
N SER A 197 10.08 -5.98 -12.51
CA SER A 197 9.87 -5.48 -11.15
C SER A 197 11.03 -4.58 -10.70
N GLY A 198 10.81 -3.78 -9.66
CA GLY A 198 11.83 -2.87 -9.14
C GLY A 198 11.28 -1.93 -8.08
N VAL A 199 12.02 -0.87 -7.78
CA VAL A 199 11.60 0.19 -6.84
C VAL A 199 11.41 1.52 -7.53
N GLY A 200 10.44 2.28 -7.05
CA GLY A 200 9.94 3.44 -7.78
C GLY A 200 9.19 3.05 -9.06
N PHE A 201 8.60 4.04 -9.71
CA PHE A 201 7.78 3.79 -10.88
C PHE A 201 8.60 3.35 -12.12
N PRO A 202 8.09 2.37 -12.89
CA PRO A 202 8.61 2.04 -14.22
C PRO A 202 8.38 3.18 -15.20
N ASP A 203 9.17 3.26 -16.28
CA ASP A 203 8.99 4.28 -17.34
C ASP A 203 8.27 3.73 -18.59
N GLN A 204 7.65 2.55 -18.48
CA GLN A 204 6.97 1.84 -19.56
C GLN A 204 5.47 1.69 -19.34
N ASN A 205 4.72 1.52 -20.42
CA ASN A 205 3.34 1.02 -20.34
C ASN A 205 3.33 -0.47 -19.96
N CYS A 206 2.63 -0.81 -18.88
CA CYS A 206 2.45 -2.18 -18.41
C CYS A 206 1.30 -2.83 -19.21
N ASP A 207 1.67 -3.48 -20.33
CA ASP A 207 0.75 -4.06 -21.32
C ASP A 207 0.52 -5.57 -21.14
N GLY A 208 0.94 -6.14 -20.01
CA GLY A 208 0.71 -7.53 -19.65
C GLY A 208 -0.78 -7.90 -19.64
N TYR A 209 -1.11 -9.09 -20.16
CA TYR A 209 -2.49 -9.56 -20.24
C TYR A 209 -3.16 -9.59 -18.85
N ALA A 210 -4.24 -8.82 -18.69
CA ALA A 210 -4.97 -8.63 -17.43
C ALA A 210 -4.10 -8.22 -16.22
N SER A 211 -2.90 -7.69 -16.48
CA SER A 211 -1.83 -7.49 -15.51
C SER A 211 -1.21 -6.11 -15.73
N PRO A 212 -1.91 -5.03 -15.34
CA PRO A 212 -1.40 -3.66 -15.48
C PRO A 212 -0.36 -3.34 -14.39
N LEU A 213 -0.07 -2.06 -14.14
CA LEU A 213 0.85 -1.66 -13.05
C LEU A 213 0.37 -2.22 -11.70
N ARG A 214 1.30 -2.84 -10.98
CA ARG A 214 1.07 -3.54 -9.72
C ARG A 214 1.98 -2.97 -8.63
N ALA A 215 1.43 -2.74 -7.44
CA ALA A 215 2.20 -2.52 -6.22
C ALA A 215 2.28 -3.82 -5.44
N ASP A 216 3.48 -4.06 -4.94
CA ASP A 216 3.87 -5.21 -4.17
C ASP A 216 4.33 -4.73 -2.80
N VAL A 217 3.57 -5.01 -1.74
CA VAL A 217 3.94 -4.63 -0.36
C VAL A 217 3.86 -5.83 0.57
N HIS A 218 5.03 -6.30 0.99
CA HIS A 218 5.19 -7.34 2.00
C HIS A 218 5.10 -6.76 3.42
N MET A 219 4.61 -7.55 4.38
CA MET A 219 4.41 -7.14 5.77
C MET A 219 5.29 -7.97 6.73
N PRO A 220 5.84 -7.35 7.81
CA PRO A 220 6.50 -8.09 8.88
C PRO A 220 5.51 -9.05 9.56
N SER A 221 5.99 -10.21 10.00
CA SER A 221 5.15 -11.32 10.47
C SER A 221 5.43 -11.78 11.90
N CYS A 222 6.28 -11.08 12.65
CA CYS A 222 6.54 -11.34 14.05
C CYS A 222 6.05 -10.18 14.92
N TYR A 223 5.14 -10.42 15.87
CA TYR A 223 4.74 -9.39 16.82
C TYR A 223 5.34 -9.63 18.21
N ASN A 224 5.70 -8.53 18.89
CA ASN A 224 6.16 -8.55 20.27
C ASN A 224 4.93 -8.61 21.22
N PRO A 225 4.69 -9.71 21.95
CA PRO A 225 3.54 -9.80 22.86
C PRO A 225 3.63 -8.90 24.10
N ASN A 226 4.75 -8.21 24.31
CA ASN A 226 4.94 -7.23 25.39
C ASN A 226 4.67 -5.79 24.94
N ALA A 227 4.42 -5.55 23.64
CA ALA A 227 4.03 -4.26 23.09
C ALA A 227 2.50 -4.13 23.04
N ALA A 228 2.01 -2.90 22.83
CA ALA A 228 0.60 -2.70 22.51
C ALA A 228 0.31 -3.22 21.10
N LEU A 229 -0.87 -3.78 20.85
CA LEU A 229 -1.26 -4.22 19.50
C LEU A 229 -1.32 -3.07 18.48
N THR A 230 -1.42 -1.83 18.95
CA THR A 230 -1.35 -0.60 18.14
C THR A 230 0.06 -0.07 17.91
N ASP A 231 1.08 -0.72 18.48
CA ASP A 231 2.49 -0.36 18.27
C ASP A 231 3.04 -1.11 17.04
N TYR A 232 2.70 -0.60 15.85
CA TYR A 232 3.14 -1.17 14.58
C TYR A 232 4.67 -1.16 14.41
N GLU A 233 5.41 -0.33 15.17
CA GLU A 233 6.87 -0.29 15.17
C GLU A 233 7.48 -1.49 15.92
N SER A 234 6.72 -2.12 16.83
CA SER A 234 7.08 -3.36 17.52
C SER A 234 6.78 -4.64 16.72
N MET A 235 6.70 -4.53 15.39
CA MET A 235 6.70 -5.66 14.45
C MET A 235 8.11 -5.95 13.94
N ALA A 236 8.42 -7.23 13.70
CA ALA A 236 9.70 -7.67 13.17
C ALA A 236 9.54 -8.62 11.98
N TRP A 237 10.59 -8.68 11.15
CA TRP A 237 10.71 -9.63 10.06
C TRP A 237 11.31 -10.94 10.59
N PRO A 238 10.74 -12.12 10.23
CA PRO A 238 11.32 -13.39 10.61
C PRO A 238 12.63 -13.61 9.82
N SER A 239 13.56 -14.35 10.41
CA SER A 239 14.90 -14.54 9.84
C SER A 239 15.29 -16.02 9.84
N ASN A 240 16.08 -16.44 8.85
CA ASN A 240 16.72 -17.76 8.88
C ASN A 240 17.78 -17.89 10.00
N LYS A 241 18.20 -16.78 10.60
CA LYS A 241 19.19 -16.76 11.68
C LYS A 241 18.60 -17.34 12.98
N GLY A 242 19.05 -18.54 13.32
CA GLY A 242 18.54 -19.29 14.47
C GLY A 242 17.39 -20.25 14.12
N ALA A 243 17.07 -20.39 12.84
CA ALA A 243 16.22 -21.47 12.34
C ALA A 243 17.01 -22.76 12.14
N SER A 244 16.31 -23.90 12.14
CA SER A 244 16.89 -25.24 12.05
C SER A 244 17.55 -25.52 10.69
N ASN A 245 17.17 -24.79 9.66
CA ASN A 245 17.86 -24.76 8.36
C ASN A 245 17.59 -23.44 7.61
N SER A 246 18.37 -23.16 6.56
CA SER A 246 18.33 -21.88 5.82
C SER A 246 17.04 -21.61 5.01
N ARG A 247 16.14 -22.60 4.88
CA ARG A 247 14.83 -22.42 4.22
C ARG A 247 13.75 -21.96 5.18
N ARG A 248 13.96 -22.14 6.49
CA ARG A 248 13.00 -21.75 7.52
C ARG A 248 13.29 -20.32 8.00
N LYS A 249 12.26 -19.61 8.45
CA LYS A 249 12.38 -18.28 9.04
C LYS A 249 11.65 -18.22 10.37
N ASN A 250 12.35 -17.93 11.45
CA ASN A 250 11.79 -17.89 12.80
C ASN A 250 11.66 -16.45 13.29
N CYS A 251 10.71 -16.24 14.19
CA CYS A 251 10.60 -14.99 14.93
C CYS A 251 11.66 -14.88 16.03
N PRO A 252 11.97 -13.66 16.52
CA PRO A 252 12.82 -13.48 17.69
C PRO A 252 12.27 -14.24 18.90
N ALA A 253 13.15 -14.76 19.76
CA ALA A 253 12.73 -15.60 20.88
C ALA A 253 11.69 -14.90 21.79
N GLY A 254 10.56 -15.57 22.03
CA GLY A 254 9.45 -15.03 22.83
C GLY A 254 8.48 -14.11 22.07
N TRP A 255 8.71 -13.86 20.78
CA TRP A 255 7.76 -13.19 19.89
C TRP A 255 6.80 -14.22 19.29
N ILE A 256 5.69 -13.75 18.74
CA ILE A 256 4.66 -14.62 18.15
C ILE A 256 4.63 -14.41 16.64
N HIS A 257 4.75 -15.52 15.91
CA HIS A 257 4.64 -15.56 14.46
C HIS A 257 3.16 -15.50 14.07
N VAL A 258 2.83 -14.62 13.13
CA VAL A 258 1.51 -14.46 12.51
C VAL A 258 1.66 -14.57 10.98
N PRO A 259 0.59 -14.69 10.18
CA PRO A 259 0.73 -14.81 8.73
C PRO A 259 1.52 -13.66 8.12
N HIS A 260 2.50 -14.01 7.29
CA HIS A 260 3.21 -13.03 6.47
C HIS A 260 2.27 -12.60 5.34
N MET A 261 1.80 -11.35 5.40
CA MET A 261 0.94 -10.79 4.36
C MET A 261 1.73 -10.16 3.24
N PHE A 262 1.19 -10.27 2.04
CA PHE A 262 1.66 -9.58 0.85
C PHE A 262 0.46 -8.97 0.11
N PHE A 263 0.45 -7.65 0.02
CA PHE A 263 -0.57 -6.88 -0.67
C PHE A 263 -0.16 -6.76 -2.13
N GLU A 264 -1.03 -7.25 -3.02
CA GLU A 264 -0.87 -7.19 -4.46
C GLU A 264 -2.00 -6.32 -5.04
N VAL A 265 -1.68 -5.06 -5.35
CA VAL A 265 -2.66 -4.05 -5.78
C VAL A 265 -2.42 -3.70 -7.24
N TYR A 266 -3.42 -3.92 -8.10
CA TYR A 266 -3.35 -3.54 -9.51
C TYR A 266 -4.13 -2.27 -9.80
N TRP A 267 -3.58 -1.38 -10.63
CA TRP A 267 -4.25 -0.16 -11.11
C TRP A 267 -4.50 -0.22 -12.61
N ASP A 268 -5.61 0.36 -13.06
CA ASP A 268 -6.07 0.37 -14.45
C ASP A 268 -5.30 1.40 -15.32
N THR A 269 -3.97 1.33 -15.28
CA THR A 269 -3.05 2.21 -16.03
C THR A 269 -3.17 2.12 -17.56
N PRO A 270 -3.58 1.00 -18.21
CA PRO A 270 -3.76 0.95 -19.66
C PRO A 270 -4.76 1.97 -20.22
N LYS A 271 -5.72 2.46 -19.41
CA LYS A 271 -6.62 3.59 -19.77
C LYS A 271 -5.86 4.84 -20.21
N PHE A 272 -4.65 5.05 -19.72
CA PHE A 272 -3.86 6.26 -19.91
C PHE A 272 -2.76 6.11 -20.97
N ALA A 273 -2.56 4.91 -21.53
CA ALA A 273 -1.40 4.55 -22.36
C ALA A 273 -1.19 5.43 -23.61
N SER A 274 -2.23 6.07 -24.12
CA SER A 274 -2.19 6.99 -25.28
C SER A 274 -1.96 8.47 -24.93
N ARG A 275 -1.89 8.82 -23.64
CA ARG A 275 -1.78 10.20 -23.15
C ARG A 275 -0.36 10.62 -22.77
N TRP A 276 0.61 9.70 -22.79
CA TRP A 276 2.02 9.92 -22.47
C TRP A 276 2.94 9.08 -23.38
N THR A 277 4.24 9.32 -23.31
CA THR A 277 5.26 8.61 -24.10
C THR A 277 6.16 7.78 -23.17
N PRO A 278 6.16 6.44 -23.25
CA PRO A 278 7.04 5.60 -22.44
C PRO A 278 8.50 5.63 -22.92
N GLY A 279 9.42 5.15 -22.09
CA GLY A 279 10.85 5.06 -22.39
C GLY A 279 11.58 6.40 -22.46
N GLN A 280 11.05 7.44 -21.80
CA GLN A 280 11.62 8.79 -21.77
C GLN A 280 12.30 9.10 -20.42
N GLY A 281 12.56 8.11 -19.56
CA GLY A 281 13.13 8.34 -18.23
C GLY A 281 12.22 9.20 -17.33
N SER A 282 10.90 9.15 -17.55
CA SER A 282 9.88 9.81 -16.75
C SER A 282 8.51 9.19 -17.04
N GLN A 283 7.57 9.35 -16.12
CA GLN A 283 6.25 8.71 -16.16
C GLN A 283 5.19 9.59 -15.45
N PRO A 284 3.89 9.48 -15.78
CA PRO A 284 2.85 10.43 -15.37
C PRO A 284 2.08 10.07 -14.08
N PHE A 285 2.34 8.91 -13.48
CA PHE A 285 1.63 8.44 -12.30
C PHE A 285 2.24 8.99 -11.01
N VAL A 286 1.39 9.27 -10.02
CA VAL A 286 1.76 9.90 -8.76
C VAL A 286 0.97 9.24 -7.63
N LEU A 287 1.63 8.88 -6.53
CA LEU A 287 0.92 8.50 -5.30
C LEU A 287 0.21 9.71 -4.68
N SER A 288 -0.87 9.45 -3.97
CA SER A 288 -1.76 10.47 -3.40
C SER A 288 -1.08 11.46 -2.43
N ASN A 289 0.10 11.12 -1.90
CA ASN A 289 0.97 11.98 -1.08
C ASN A 289 1.92 12.89 -1.92
N GLY A 290 1.66 13.01 -3.22
CA GLY A 290 2.47 13.82 -4.15
C GLY A 290 3.73 13.15 -4.69
N ASP A 291 3.98 11.89 -4.34
CA ASP A 291 5.17 11.18 -4.80
C ASP A 291 5.06 10.70 -6.26
N ALA A 292 5.77 11.38 -7.16
CA ALA A 292 5.91 10.97 -8.56
C ALA A 292 7.10 10.01 -8.78
N THR A 293 7.84 9.66 -7.73
CA THR A 293 8.93 8.67 -7.77
C THR A 293 8.43 7.25 -7.52
N GLY A 294 7.40 7.09 -6.69
CA GLY A 294 6.85 5.80 -6.27
C GLY A 294 7.61 5.13 -5.13
N TYR A 295 8.68 5.74 -4.61
CA TYR A 295 9.45 5.19 -3.48
C TYR A 295 8.68 5.20 -2.17
N SER A 296 7.64 6.03 -2.03
CA SER A 296 6.81 6.09 -0.83
C SER A 296 5.61 5.16 -0.80
N LEU A 297 5.57 4.17 -1.68
CA LEU A 297 4.60 3.09 -1.59
C LEU A 297 4.73 2.41 -0.21
N HIS A 298 3.58 2.14 0.39
CA HIS A 298 3.40 1.51 1.69
C HIS A 298 2.01 0.88 1.73
N ALA A 299 1.75 0.11 2.77
CA ALA A 299 0.41 -0.37 3.08
C ALA A 299 0.24 -0.56 4.59
N ASP A 300 -1.01 -0.67 4.98
CA ASP A 300 -1.47 -0.63 6.35
C ASP A 300 -2.53 -1.71 6.60
N PHE A 301 -2.58 -2.20 7.82
CA PHE A 301 -3.50 -3.24 8.26
C PHE A 301 -3.95 -3.05 9.71
N ILE A 302 -5.24 -3.32 9.97
CA ILE A 302 -5.75 -3.58 11.33
C ILE A 302 -6.50 -4.90 11.34
N ALA A 303 -6.04 -5.83 12.18
CA ALA A 303 -6.66 -7.13 12.37
C ALA A 303 -8.07 -7.00 12.99
N ALA A 304 -9.08 -7.52 12.28
CA ALA A 304 -10.38 -7.82 12.85
C ALA A 304 -10.99 -9.10 12.25
N TRP A 305 -10.11 -10.06 11.95
CA TRP A 305 -10.49 -11.44 11.70
C TRP A 305 -11.18 -12.04 12.94
N ASP A 306 -12.09 -12.98 12.68
CA ASP A 306 -12.40 -14.02 13.64
C ASP A 306 -11.18 -14.95 13.75
N GLU A 307 -10.56 -14.93 14.92
CA GLU A 307 -9.31 -15.65 15.19
C GLU A 307 -9.46 -17.18 14.99
N THR A 308 -10.66 -17.74 15.21
CA THR A 308 -10.92 -19.17 14.98
C THR A 308 -11.00 -19.49 13.49
N VAL A 309 -11.63 -18.62 12.69
CA VAL A 309 -11.65 -18.76 11.22
C VAL A 309 -10.23 -18.64 10.65
N LEU A 310 -9.46 -17.64 11.08
CA LEU A 310 -8.10 -17.44 10.57
C LEU A 310 -7.15 -18.57 11.00
N GLN A 311 -7.23 -19.06 12.24
CA GLN A 311 -6.42 -20.20 12.68
C GLN A 311 -6.76 -21.46 11.87
N GLN A 312 -8.06 -21.73 11.62
CA GLN A 312 -8.46 -22.87 10.78
C GLN A 312 -7.87 -22.80 9.36
N ILE A 313 -7.74 -21.60 8.79
CA ILE A 313 -7.10 -21.36 7.48
C ILE A 313 -5.58 -21.59 7.58
N ILE A 314 -4.90 -21.06 8.60
CA ILE A 314 -3.45 -21.27 8.84
C ILE A 314 -3.13 -22.77 8.95
N ASP A 315 -3.92 -23.50 9.74
CA ASP A 315 -3.68 -24.91 10.05
C ASP A 315 -3.91 -25.85 8.85
N ASN A 316 -4.79 -25.48 7.91
CA ASN A 316 -5.35 -26.43 6.93
C ASN A 316 -5.38 -25.95 5.47
N CYS A 317 -4.94 -24.73 5.14
CA CYS A 317 -5.07 -24.19 3.79
C CYS A 317 -3.74 -23.99 3.04
N ASN A 318 -3.62 -24.67 1.90
CA ASN A 318 -2.59 -24.40 0.89
C ASN A 318 -3.23 -24.29 -0.51
N ALA A 319 -4.29 -23.47 -0.62
CA ALA A 319 -5.01 -23.28 -1.88
C ALA A 319 -4.18 -22.52 -2.96
N GLY A 320 -3.10 -21.85 -2.54
CA GLY A 320 -2.25 -21.03 -3.39
C GLY A 320 -3.05 -19.98 -4.16
N SER A 321 -2.68 -19.77 -5.42
CA SER A 321 -3.37 -18.87 -6.36
C SER A 321 -4.81 -19.29 -6.70
N SER A 322 -5.28 -20.47 -6.27
CA SER A 322 -6.70 -20.86 -6.39
C SER A 322 -7.60 -19.98 -5.52
N GLY A 323 -7.05 -19.40 -4.45
CA GLY A 323 -7.70 -18.47 -3.53
C GLY A 323 -8.17 -19.09 -2.22
N MET A 324 -8.25 -18.27 -1.17
CA MET A 324 -8.80 -18.67 0.14
C MET A 324 -10.22 -19.21 0.03
N ASP A 325 -10.98 -18.78 -0.98
CA ASP A 325 -12.33 -19.28 -1.30
C ASP A 325 -12.36 -20.75 -1.77
N LYS A 326 -11.21 -21.42 -1.77
CA LYS A 326 -11.02 -22.86 -2.02
C LYS A 326 -10.38 -23.61 -0.84
N CYS A 327 -10.13 -22.96 0.30
CA CYS A 327 -9.66 -23.64 1.50
C CYS A 327 -10.67 -24.72 1.95
N PRO A 328 -10.20 -25.91 2.38
CA PRO A 328 -11.09 -26.95 2.89
C PRO A 328 -11.73 -26.50 4.22
N GLY A 329 -13.01 -26.81 4.42
CA GLY A 329 -13.67 -26.65 5.71
C GLY A 329 -13.86 -25.21 6.21
N LEU A 330 -13.76 -24.19 5.34
CA LEU A 330 -13.88 -22.77 5.69
C LEU A 330 -14.99 -22.49 6.72
N LEU A 331 -14.56 -22.16 7.95
CA LEU A 331 -15.48 -21.73 8.99
C LEU A 331 -16.21 -20.46 8.55
N LYS A 332 -17.52 -20.39 8.82
CA LYS A 332 -18.47 -19.35 8.37
C LYS A 332 -18.66 -19.20 6.85
N GLY A 333 -17.87 -19.88 6.02
CA GLY A 333 -18.04 -19.93 4.57
C GLY A 333 -17.73 -18.61 3.84
N LEU A 334 -18.23 -18.48 2.61
CA LEU A 334 -17.94 -17.33 1.74
C LEU A 334 -18.90 -16.17 1.98
N ASN A 335 -18.35 -14.96 1.96
CA ASN A 335 -19.13 -13.73 1.84
C ASN A 335 -19.63 -13.57 0.40
N THR A 336 -20.95 -13.51 0.22
CA THR A 336 -21.58 -13.30 -1.10
C THR A 336 -22.02 -11.86 -1.36
N ASN A 337 -21.86 -10.95 -0.38
CA ASN A 337 -22.16 -9.54 -0.54
C ASN A 337 -21.10 -8.85 -1.41
N LYS A 338 -21.54 -8.26 -2.54
CA LYS A 338 -20.67 -7.53 -3.48
C LYS A 338 -20.78 -6.02 -3.38
N ASP A 339 -21.76 -5.55 -2.61
CA ASP A 339 -22.18 -4.14 -2.59
C ASP A 339 -21.73 -3.44 -1.29
N CYS A 340 -20.90 -4.11 -0.46
CA CYS A 340 -20.33 -3.52 0.75
C CYS A 340 -19.39 -2.36 0.39
N THR A 341 -19.86 -1.15 0.66
CA THR A 341 -19.17 0.12 0.47
C THR A 341 -19.55 1.07 1.61
N ILE A 342 -18.74 2.09 1.86
CA ILE A 342 -19.05 3.15 2.82
C ILE A 342 -18.78 4.54 2.23
N SER A 343 -19.49 5.55 2.73
CA SER A 343 -19.22 6.95 2.40
C SER A 343 -17.92 7.42 3.05
N SER A 344 -17.15 8.25 2.34
CA SER A 344 -16.02 8.97 2.93
C SER A 344 -16.48 9.86 4.10
N PRO A 345 -15.84 9.80 5.28
CA PRO A 345 -16.09 10.76 6.36
C PRO A 345 -15.39 12.12 6.14
N VAL A 346 -14.60 12.25 5.06
CA VAL A 346 -14.00 13.51 4.59
C VAL A 346 -14.80 14.01 3.38
N ASP A 347 -15.35 15.22 3.50
CA ASP A 347 -15.94 15.94 2.36
C ASP A 347 -14.83 16.57 1.52
N GLU A 348 -14.37 15.81 0.52
CA GLU A 348 -13.28 16.20 -0.38
C GLU A 348 -13.41 15.44 -1.71
N VAL A 349 -13.14 16.13 -2.82
CA VAL A 349 -13.09 15.50 -4.14
C VAL A 349 -11.81 14.68 -4.24
N VAL A 350 -11.94 13.38 -4.47
CA VAL A 350 -10.84 12.41 -4.62
C VAL A 350 -10.85 11.66 -5.97
N ASP A 351 -11.78 12.03 -6.85
CA ASP A 351 -12.08 11.38 -8.12
C ASP A 351 -12.45 12.41 -9.20
N GLY A 352 -12.40 12.01 -10.45
CA GLY A 352 -12.59 12.91 -11.60
C GLY A 352 -11.37 13.77 -11.89
N LEU A 353 -11.57 14.85 -12.65
CA LEU A 353 -10.51 15.77 -13.09
C LEU A 353 -10.27 16.86 -12.04
N MET A 354 -9.04 17.00 -11.57
CA MET A 354 -8.67 17.88 -10.47
C MET A 354 -7.42 18.72 -10.81
N SER A 355 -7.42 20.01 -10.46
CA SER A 355 -6.25 20.89 -10.68
C SER A 355 -5.13 20.72 -9.64
N LYS A 356 -5.38 19.95 -8.57
CA LYS A 356 -4.46 19.62 -7.48
C LYS A 356 -4.77 18.23 -6.95
N LEU A 357 -3.80 17.57 -6.33
CA LEU A 357 -4.06 16.38 -5.53
C LEU A 357 -4.88 16.72 -4.27
N PRO A 358 -5.76 15.81 -3.80
CA PRO A 358 -6.45 15.94 -2.52
C PRO A 358 -5.46 16.11 -1.36
N GLY A 359 -5.88 16.79 -0.30
CA GLY A 359 -5.02 17.26 0.79
C GLY A 359 -4.12 18.45 0.41
N ASN A 360 -4.20 18.96 -0.82
CA ASN A 360 -3.24 19.90 -1.43
C ASN A 360 -1.80 19.35 -1.43
N ASN A 361 -1.62 18.03 -1.60
CA ASN A 361 -0.30 17.43 -1.68
C ASN A 361 0.52 18.01 -2.84
N LEU A 362 1.74 18.44 -2.53
CA LEU A 362 2.68 19.00 -3.52
C LEU A 362 3.42 17.87 -4.23
N LEU A 363 3.67 18.04 -5.53
CA LEU A 363 4.45 17.06 -6.29
C LEU A 363 5.92 17.07 -5.89
N THR A 364 6.45 15.88 -5.69
CA THR A 364 7.88 15.59 -5.51
C THR A 364 8.31 14.64 -6.63
N SER A 365 9.14 15.13 -7.54
CA SER A 365 9.69 14.36 -8.66
C SER A 365 11.00 13.66 -8.29
N PHE A 366 11.47 12.78 -9.18
CA PHE A 366 12.82 12.24 -9.09
C PHE A 366 13.86 13.39 -9.06
N GLY A 367 14.93 13.21 -8.29
CA GLY A 367 15.98 14.22 -8.08
C GLY A 367 15.59 15.41 -7.18
N ALA A 368 14.32 15.57 -6.80
CA ALA A 368 13.90 16.64 -5.89
C ALA A 368 14.23 16.29 -4.43
N VAL A 369 15.32 16.86 -3.90
CA VAL A 369 15.63 16.75 -2.46
C VAL A 369 14.58 17.52 -1.67
N VAL A 370 13.71 16.78 -0.97
CA VAL A 370 12.77 17.38 -0.01
C VAL A 370 13.55 17.84 1.22
N SER A 371 13.99 19.11 1.19
CA SER A 371 14.44 19.80 2.39
C SER A 371 13.25 19.93 3.33
N GLY A 372 13.28 19.22 4.47
CA GLY A 372 12.15 19.11 5.39
C GLY A 372 11.65 20.47 5.88
N GLY A 373 10.48 20.89 5.37
CA GLY A 373 9.81 22.13 5.73
C GLY A 373 8.54 21.85 6.52
N SER A 374 8.58 22.07 7.83
CA SER A 374 7.35 22.11 8.63
C SER A 374 6.43 23.23 8.15
N SER A 375 5.12 22.96 8.15
CA SER A 375 4.09 23.93 7.81
C SER A 375 4.21 25.22 8.64
N SER A 376 4.38 26.35 7.97
CA SER A 376 4.04 27.66 8.52
C SER A 376 3.23 28.46 7.50
N SER A 377 2.01 28.81 7.91
CA SER A 377 1.10 29.67 7.16
C SER A 377 1.53 31.13 7.25
N GLY A 378 1.67 31.81 6.11
CA GLY A 378 1.94 33.26 6.06
C GLY A 378 1.68 33.82 4.67
N SER A 379 0.63 34.62 4.52
CA SER A 379 0.32 35.31 3.26
C SER A 379 1.29 36.46 2.99
N GLY A 380 1.71 36.62 1.74
CA GLY A 380 2.51 37.77 1.30
C GLY A 380 2.70 37.79 -0.21
N SER A 381 1.99 38.68 -0.91
CA SER A 381 2.21 38.93 -2.34
C SER A 381 3.56 39.62 -2.56
N GLY A 382 4.35 39.13 -3.52
CA GLY A 382 5.62 39.76 -3.90
C GLY A 382 6.13 39.25 -5.24
N SER A 383 5.98 40.06 -6.29
CA SER A 383 6.62 39.82 -7.59
C SER A 383 8.10 40.20 -7.50
N GLY A 384 9.01 39.35 -7.97
CA GLY A 384 10.46 39.60 -7.80
C GLY A 384 11.38 38.62 -8.52
N SER A 385 11.73 38.99 -9.75
CA SER A 385 12.83 38.56 -10.63
C SER A 385 13.93 37.60 -10.12
N VAL A 386 14.28 36.66 -10.99
CA VAL A 386 15.48 35.81 -10.95
C VAL A 386 16.77 36.65 -10.81
N ALA A 387 17.64 36.28 -9.88
CA ALA A 387 19.00 36.82 -9.76
C ALA A 387 20.02 35.68 -9.71
N ASN A 388 21.01 35.72 -10.60
CA ASN A 388 22.06 34.72 -10.77
C ASN A 388 23.35 35.20 -10.06
N PRO A 389 24.03 34.40 -9.22
CA PRO A 389 25.23 34.87 -8.51
C PRO A 389 26.52 34.70 -9.32
N SER A 390 27.18 35.82 -9.57
CA SER A 390 28.62 35.96 -9.84
C SER A 390 29.20 36.76 -8.67
N GLY A 391 30.42 36.54 -8.14
CA GLY A 391 31.49 35.62 -8.51
C GLY A 391 32.74 35.87 -7.63
N SER A 392 33.94 35.52 -8.12
CA SER A 392 35.28 35.69 -7.51
C SER A 392 35.73 34.55 -6.55
N SER A 393 36.99 34.08 -6.54
CA SER A 393 38.24 34.66 -7.10
C SER A 393 39.33 33.62 -7.47
N ALA A 394 40.06 33.87 -8.58
CA ALA A 394 41.48 33.54 -8.87
C ALA A 394 41.97 32.06 -8.82
N SER A 395 42.95 31.60 -9.63
CA SER A 395 43.92 32.31 -10.48
C SER A 395 44.56 31.43 -11.60
N SER A 396 45.15 32.12 -12.59
CA SER A 396 46.33 31.75 -13.41
C SER A 396 46.24 30.83 -14.67
N ALA A 397 47.12 31.19 -15.61
CA ALA A 397 47.58 30.53 -16.85
C ALA A 397 46.72 30.66 -18.12
N ALA A 398 47.39 30.91 -19.25
CA ALA A 398 46.81 31.37 -20.52
C ALA A 398 47.27 30.53 -21.71
N THR A 399 46.49 30.50 -22.79
CA THR A 399 46.96 30.72 -24.18
C THR A 399 45.75 30.88 -25.13
N ALA A 400 45.99 31.42 -26.33
CA ALA A 400 44.95 31.95 -27.22
C ALA A 400 44.55 31.01 -28.36
N ALA A 401 43.33 31.16 -28.92
CA ALA A 401 43.13 31.74 -30.27
C ALA A 401 41.72 31.51 -30.88
N SER A 402 41.19 32.60 -31.46
CA SER A 402 40.42 32.66 -32.73
C SER A 402 38.97 32.13 -32.88
N ALA A 403 38.09 33.12 -33.13
CA ALA A 403 37.17 33.23 -34.28
C ALA A 403 35.78 32.53 -34.29
N LYS A 404 34.76 33.37 -34.11
CA LYS A 404 33.37 33.30 -34.63
C LYS A 404 33.33 33.96 -36.05
N PRO A 405 32.19 34.20 -36.72
CA PRO A 405 30.92 33.45 -36.92
C PRO A 405 30.61 33.16 -38.42
N SER A 406 29.52 32.44 -38.73
CA SER A 406 28.38 32.99 -39.52
C SER A 406 27.27 31.96 -39.78
N ALA A 407 26.05 32.47 -40.02
CA ALA A 407 24.83 31.70 -40.27
C ALA A 407 24.40 31.75 -41.73
N VAL A 408 23.67 30.73 -42.22
CA VAL A 408 22.79 30.81 -43.39
C VAL A 408 21.54 29.94 -43.20
N GLN A 409 20.38 30.52 -43.50
CA GLN A 409 19.09 29.91 -43.84
C GLN A 409 18.56 30.74 -45.05
N PRO A 410 17.46 30.39 -45.76
CA PRO A 410 16.73 29.11 -45.88
C PRO A 410 16.55 28.68 -47.35
N SER A 411 15.77 27.62 -47.61
CA SER A 411 15.00 27.45 -48.87
C SER A 411 13.88 26.42 -48.71
N ALA A 412 12.80 26.58 -49.48
CA ALA A 412 11.55 25.82 -49.34
C ALA A 412 11.17 25.08 -50.64
N SER A 413 10.35 24.02 -50.56
CA SER A 413 9.63 23.44 -51.70
C SER A 413 8.39 22.63 -51.29
N LYS A 414 7.26 22.91 -51.95
CA LYS A 414 5.97 22.16 -52.06
C LYS A 414 5.37 22.63 -53.43
N PRO A 415 4.29 22.07 -54.01
CA PRO A 415 3.48 20.89 -53.62
C PRO A 415 3.09 19.94 -54.78
N ALA A 416 2.29 18.92 -54.45
CA ALA A 416 1.36 18.26 -55.36
C ALA A 416 0.00 18.03 -54.65
N THR A 417 -1.08 17.83 -55.42
CA THR A 417 -2.48 18.04 -55.00
C THR A 417 -3.45 16.95 -55.52
N SER A 418 -4.68 16.96 -54.97
CA SER A 418 -5.92 16.23 -55.37
C SER A 418 -6.38 15.18 -54.33
N GLY A 419 -7.66 15.09 -53.92
CA GLY A 419 -8.86 15.79 -54.41
C GLY A 419 -10.00 15.91 -53.36
N TYR A 420 -11.11 16.53 -53.76
CA TYR A 420 -12.23 17.04 -52.92
C TYR A 420 -13.38 16.05 -52.69
N VAL A 421 -14.21 16.31 -51.65
CA VAL A 421 -15.70 16.60 -51.66
C VAL A 421 -16.16 16.73 -50.18
N SER A 422 -16.38 17.95 -49.65
CA SER A 422 -17.69 18.62 -49.37
C SER A 422 -18.72 17.79 -48.56
N GLN A 423 -18.95 18.08 -47.27
CA GLN A 423 -19.90 19.06 -46.67
C GLN A 423 -21.32 18.51 -46.45
N GLU A 424 -21.80 18.55 -45.20
CA GLU A 424 -23.18 18.95 -44.87
C GLU A 424 -23.23 19.57 -43.45
N GLU A 425 -24.29 20.33 -43.16
CA GLU A 425 -24.36 21.34 -42.08
C GLU A 425 -25.25 20.92 -40.88
N VAL A 426 -25.22 21.70 -39.81
CA VAL A 426 -25.93 21.51 -38.53
C VAL A 426 -27.46 21.70 -38.69
N PRO A 427 -28.27 21.20 -37.74
CA PRO A 427 -28.97 22.22 -36.92
C PRO A 427 -29.01 21.93 -35.41
N LYS A 428 -28.97 23.02 -34.63
CA LYS A 428 -29.33 23.04 -33.19
C LYS A 428 -30.83 23.17 -33.04
N THR A 429 -31.42 22.60 -31.99
CA THR A 429 -32.25 23.32 -30.96
C THR A 429 -32.97 22.35 -30.01
N SER A 430 -33.44 22.92 -28.88
CA SER A 430 -34.37 22.34 -27.88
C SER A 430 -33.76 21.37 -26.87
N ALA A 431 -34.15 21.38 -25.59
CA ALA A 431 -34.81 22.42 -24.79
C ALA A 431 -34.55 22.14 -23.29
N VAL A 432 -34.67 23.16 -22.44
CA VAL A 432 -34.62 22.98 -20.97
C VAL A 432 -35.91 22.28 -20.51
N VAL A 433 -35.78 21.20 -19.73
CA VAL A 433 -36.89 20.64 -18.95
C VAL A 433 -36.43 20.47 -17.51
N SER A 434 -37.04 21.24 -16.62
CA SER A 434 -36.99 21.01 -15.17
C SER A 434 -37.99 19.90 -14.83
N SER A 435 -37.63 18.99 -13.92
CA SER A 435 -38.59 18.04 -13.33
C SER A 435 -38.34 17.95 -11.83
N GLU A 436 -39.30 18.48 -11.07
CA GLU A 436 -39.26 18.52 -9.61
C GLU A 436 -39.45 17.13 -8.98
N LEU A 437 -38.88 16.95 -7.79
CA LEU A 437 -39.06 15.76 -6.98
C LEU A 437 -40.45 15.79 -6.30
N PRO A 438 -41.30 14.76 -6.44
CA PRO A 438 -42.46 14.61 -5.58
C PRO A 438 -42.02 14.08 -4.21
N ILE A 439 -42.20 14.91 -3.18
CA ILE A 439 -42.06 14.53 -1.77
C ILE A 439 -43.05 13.39 -1.46
N GLN A 440 -42.56 12.27 -0.92
CA GLN A 440 -43.42 11.25 -0.33
C GLN A 440 -43.23 11.21 1.19
N VAL A 441 -44.36 11.37 1.89
CA VAL A 441 -44.45 11.50 3.35
C VAL A 441 -44.34 10.12 4.00
N ALA A 442 -43.51 9.99 5.02
CA ALA A 442 -43.44 8.79 5.84
C ALA A 442 -44.67 8.69 6.77
N PRO A 443 -45.39 7.56 6.84
CA PRO A 443 -46.46 7.36 7.80
C PRO A 443 -45.88 7.02 9.18
N GLU A 444 -46.12 7.91 10.13
CA GLU A 444 -45.97 7.66 11.56
C GLU A 444 -46.83 6.47 12.00
N LYS A 445 -46.28 5.56 12.82
CA LYS A 445 -47.08 4.48 13.44
C LYS A 445 -46.77 4.34 14.92
N ALA A 446 -47.85 4.19 15.69
CA ALA A 446 -47.90 4.54 17.10
C ALA A 446 -47.25 3.54 18.07
N SER A 447 -46.93 4.07 19.24
CA SER A 447 -46.53 3.36 20.46
C SER A 447 -47.63 2.44 21.01
N THR A 448 -47.21 1.27 21.53
CA THR A 448 -47.94 0.54 22.58
C THR A 448 -46.95 0.03 23.63
N LYS A 449 -47.30 0.12 24.91
CA LYS A 449 -46.42 -0.06 26.08
C LYS A 449 -46.95 -1.12 27.04
N ALA A 450 -46.07 -2.05 27.45
CA ALA A 450 -46.05 -2.74 28.75
C ALA A 450 -44.62 -3.33 28.91
N ALA A 451 -43.80 -3.18 29.97
CA ALA A 451 -43.92 -2.90 31.41
C ALA A 451 -43.83 -4.15 32.31
N GLU A 452 -42.64 -4.38 32.89
CA GLU A 452 -42.32 -5.07 34.17
C GLU A 452 -40.80 -4.85 34.43
N THR A 453 -40.36 -3.91 35.29
CA THR A 453 -40.10 -4.00 36.75
C THR A 453 -38.86 -4.79 37.21
N SER A 454 -37.82 -4.09 37.67
CA SER A 454 -37.25 -4.29 39.02
C SER A 454 -36.45 -3.07 39.51
N ALA A 455 -36.35 -2.94 40.83
CA ALA A 455 -36.02 -1.74 41.61
C ALA A 455 -34.68 -1.02 41.37
N ALA A 456 -34.67 0.29 41.67
CA ALA A 456 -33.50 1.12 41.91
C ALA A 456 -33.51 1.69 43.36
N ALA A 457 -32.35 2.02 43.91
CA ALA A 457 -32.20 2.67 45.22
C ALA A 457 -31.83 4.17 45.08
N ALA A 458 -32.21 4.97 46.08
CA ALA A 458 -32.15 6.44 46.11
C ALA A 458 -31.13 6.92 47.19
N VAL A 459 -30.70 8.18 47.37
CA VAL A 459 -30.92 9.53 46.76
C VAL A 459 -29.74 10.42 47.30
N PRO A 460 -29.30 11.59 46.74
CA PRO A 460 -30.11 12.73 46.26
C PRO A 460 -29.61 13.40 44.96
N THR A 461 -30.21 14.55 44.62
CA THR A 461 -29.74 15.57 43.68
C THR A 461 -29.39 16.89 44.41
N THR A 462 -28.41 17.64 43.91
CA THR A 462 -28.20 19.06 44.28
C THR A 462 -27.90 19.90 43.04
N ASN A 463 -28.77 20.86 42.73
CA ASN A 463 -28.53 21.85 41.68
C ASN A 463 -27.61 22.97 42.19
N ALA A 464 -26.44 23.13 41.58
CA ALA A 464 -25.64 24.34 41.67
C ALA A 464 -24.79 24.52 40.40
N VAL A 465 -24.95 25.65 39.71
CA VAL A 465 -24.16 26.02 38.53
C VAL A 465 -22.90 26.77 38.99
N PRO A 466 -21.68 26.27 38.75
CA PRO A 466 -20.46 27.02 39.04
C PRO A 466 -20.13 28.01 37.91
N PRO A 467 -19.55 29.19 38.22
CA PRO A 467 -19.22 30.20 37.22
C PRO A 467 -17.97 29.84 36.39
N LYS A 468 -17.95 30.32 35.15
CA LYS A 468 -16.86 30.17 34.17
C LYS A 468 -15.53 30.76 34.68
N PRO A 469 -14.44 29.97 34.80
CA PRO A 469 -13.12 30.51 35.13
C PRO A 469 -12.54 31.36 33.98
N SER A 470 -11.88 32.46 34.35
CA SER A 470 -11.16 33.34 33.42
C SER A 470 -9.91 32.65 32.86
N ALA A 471 -9.49 33.05 31.65
CA ALA A 471 -8.31 32.51 31.01
C ALA A 471 -7.01 33.02 31.67
N SER A 472 -6.31 32.15 32.41
CA SER A 472 -4.92 32.36 32.83
C SER A 472 -3.98 31.61 31.88
N GLY A 473 -3.14 32.33 31.14
CA GLY A 473 -2.25 31.74 30.13
C GLY A 473 -1.19 30.81 30.73
N CYS A 474 -1.25 29.52 30.37
CA CYS A 474 -0.22 28.55 30.74
C CYS A 474 0.84 28.46 29.64
N SER A 475 1.99 29.13 29.82
CA SER A 475 3.13 29.04 28.90
C SER A 475 3.81 27.67 29.03
N ARG A 476 3.54 26.75 28.09
CA ARG A 476 4.32 25.49 27.97
C ARG A 476 5.71 25.81 27.40
N LYS A 477 6.75 25.71 28.23
CA LYS A 477 8.14 25.67 27.76
C LYS A 477 8.50 24.23 27.33
N THR A 478 8.47 23.96 26.04
CA THR A 478 9.03 22.73 25.47
C THR A 478 10.55 22.79 25.52
N ARG A 479 11.21 21.81 26.16
CA ARG A 479 12.67 21.65 26.12
C ARG A 479 13.04 20.49 25.21
N THR A 480 13.37 20.78 23.97
CA THR A 480 13.96 19.79 23.05
C THR A 480 15.34 19.38 23.56
N VAL A 481 15.58 18.07 23.69
CA VAL A 481 16.87 17.51 24.07
C VAL A 481 17.40 16.71 22.89
N TYR A 482 18.49 17.17 22.28
CA TYR A 482 19.20 16.42 21.25
C TYR A 482 20.26 15.53 21.90
N LYS A 483 20.27 14.24 21.55
CA LYS A 483 21.32 13.30 21.95
C LYS A 483 22.14 12.90 20.73
N THR A 484 23.28 13.56 20.53
CA THR A 484 24.25 13.14 19.52
C THR A 484 24.90 11.83 19.97
N VAL A 485 24.79 10.78 19.15
CA VAL A 485 25.49 9.51 19.36
C VAL A 485 26.60 9.41 18.33
N THR A 486 27.85 9.59 18.75
CA THR A 486 29.00 9.37 17.89
C THR A 486 29.31 7.87 17.86
N VAL A 487 29.13 7.25 16.69
CA VAL A 487 29.56 5.87 16.44
C VAL A 487 30.95 5.91 15.81
N THR A 488 31.96 5.42 16.52
CA THR A 488 33.33 5.32 16.01
C THR A 488 33.58 3.88 15.55
N SER A 489 33.49 3.65 14.24
CA SER A 489 33.95 2.39 13.64
C SER A 489 35.49 2.38 13.56
N PRO A 490 36.19 1.31 13.96
CA PRO A 490 37.59 1.16 13.61
C PRO A 490 37.71 0.98 12.10
N ALA A 491 38.71 1.62 11.48
CA ALA A 491 39.01 1.43 10.08
C ALA A 491 39.73 0.08 9.89
N GLU A 492 39.08 -0.86 9.20
CA GLU A 492 39.76 -2.10 8.79
C GLU A 492 40.64 -1.86 7.57
N GLU A 493 41.85 -2.39 7.66
CA GLU A 493 42.93 -2.23 6.70
C GLU A 493 42.67 -3.12 5.47
N SER A 494 42.68 -2.52 4.27
CA SER A 494 42.40 -3.23 3.02
C SER A 494 43.39 -4.36 2.75
N LYS A 495 42.93 -5.61 2.69
CA LYS A 495 43.69 -6.73 2.11
C LYS A 495 42.97 -7.33 0.90
N ALA A 496 43.78 -7.69 -0.09
CA ALA A 496 43.34 -7.97 -1.46
C ALA A 496 42.48 -9.23 -1.58
N ALA A 497 41.67 -9.24 -2.64
CA ALA A 497 40.73 -10.31 -2.95
C ALA A 497 41.40 -11.68 -3.12
N ALA A 498 40.76 -12.72 -2.57
CA ALA A 498 40.99 -14.11 -2.93
C ALA A 498 39.75 -14.62 -3.69
N THR A 499 39.95 -15.09 -4.92
CA THR A 499 38.90 -15.65 -5.79
C THR A 499 38.33 -16.96 -5.23
N PRO A 500 37.00 -17.10 -5.05
CA PRO A 500 36.37 -18.39 -4.82
C PRO A 500 36.28 -19.20 -6.13
N VAL A 501 36.71 -20.45 -6.07
CA VAL A 501 36.50 -21.44 -7.13
C VAL A 501 35.01 -21.80 -7.19
N GLY A 502 34.44 -21.93 -8.39
CA GLY A 502 33.00 -22.13 -8.56
C GLY A 502 32.48 -23.48 -8.08
N SER A 503 31.37 -23.48 -7.33
CA SER A 503 30.43 -24.60 -7.24
C SER A 503 29.28 -24.36 -8.22
N THR A 504 28.86 -25.39 -8.95
CA THR A 504 27.83 -25.31 -9.99
C THR A 504 26.49 -25.89 -9.54
N ASP A 505 25.90 -25.28 -8.52
CA ASP A 505 24.55 -25.64 -8.06
C ASP A 505 23.48 -24.92 -8.90
N ASN A 506 22.99 -25.65 -9.91
CA ASN A 506 21.99 -25.19 -10.87
C ASN A 506 20.60 -25.04 -10.23
N TYR A 507 20.35 -23.93 -9.51
CA TYR A 507 18.99 -23.54 -9.14
C TYR A 507 18.22 -23.07 -10.39
N LYS A 508 17.38 -23.94 -10.93
CA LYS A 508 16.36 -23.54 -11.91
C LYS A 508 15.37 -22.61 -11.23
N ALA A 509 15.53 -21.30 -11.43
CA ALA A 509 14.46 -20.33 -11.21
C ALA A 509 13.22 -20.79 -11.99
N ARG A 510 12.23 -21.34 -11.28
CA ARG A 510 10.94 -21.70 -11.88
C ARG A 510 10.23 -20.41 -12.22
N ARG A 511 10.21 -20.07 -13.51
CA ARG A 511 9.33 -19.02 -14.04
C ARG A 511 7.90 -19.31 -13.55
N HIS A 512 7.35 -18.41 -12.74
CA HIS A 512 5.94 -18.41 -12.41
C HIS A 512 5.15 -17.92 -13.62
N VAL A 513 5.00 -18.79 -14.62
CA VAL A 513 3.99 -18.62 -15.66
C VAL A 513 2.65 -18.93 -15.01
N HIS A 514 1.88 -17.89 -14.73
CA HIS A 514 0.55 -18.03 -14.14
C HIS A 514 -0.41 -18.71 -15.12
N GLU A 515 -0.93 -19.87 -14.75
CA GLU A 515 -2.02 -20.53 -15.46
C GLU A 515 -3.35 -19.85 -15.06
N HIS A 516 -3.70 -18.78 -15.77
CA HIS A 516 -4.84 -17.91 -15.44
C HIS A 516 -6.21 -18.48 -15.88
N GLU A 517 -6.69 -19.52 -15.19
CA GLU A 517 -8.04 -20.07 -15.44
C GLU A 517 -9.19 -19.10 -15.01
N HIS A 518 -8.87 -18.11 -14.16
CA HIS A 518 -9.85 -17.28 -13.44
C HIS A 518 -10.69 -16.30 -14.30
N LEU A 519 -10.39 -16.11 -15.58
CA LEU A 519 -11.08 -15.11 -16.42
C LEU A 519 -12.23 -15.65 -17.29
N HIS A 520 -12.48 -16.95 -17.32
CA HIS A 520 -13.59 -17.52 -18.09
C HIS A 520 -14.99 -17.07 -17.60
N ARG A 521 -15.11 -16.50 -16.39
CA ARG A 521 -16.40 -16.06 -15.82
C ARG A 521 -16.80 -14.60 -16.05
N HIS A 522 -15.92 -13.73 -16.57
CA HIS A 522 -16.29 -12.32 -16.82
C HIS A 522 -16.94 -12.07 -18.20
N ARG A 523 -17.26 -13.13 -18.96
CA ARG A 523 -17.75 -13.04 -20.34
C ARG A 523 -19.27 -12.95 -20.52
N SER A 524 -20.09 -12.99 -19.46
CA SER A 524 -21.57 -13.03 -19.60
C SER A 524 -22.28 -11.67 -19.69
N ASN A 525 -21.69 -10.58 -19.18
CA ASN A 525 -22.40 -9.30 -18.99
C ASN A 525 -21.91 -8.19 -19.94
N ARG A 526 -21.90 -8.49 -21.24
CA ARG A 526 -21.98 -7.48 -22.31
C ARG A 526 -22.97 -7.91 -23.39
N LYS A 527 -24.25 -7.73 -23.07
CA LYS A 527 -25.33 -7.35 -24.00
C LYS A 527 -26.16 -6.28 -23.31
#